data_AF-A0A2Y9NJ61-F1
#
_entry.id   AF-A0A2Y9NJ61-F1
#
_cell.length_a   1.000
_cell.length_b   1.000
_cell.length_c   1.000
_cell.angle_alpha   90.00
_cell.angle_beta   90.00
_cell.angle_gamma   90.00
#
_symmetry.space_group_name_H-M   'P 1'
#
loop_
_entity.id
_entity.type
_entity.pdbx_description
1 polymer ?
#
loop_
_entity_poly.entity_id
_entity_poly.type
_entity_poly.pdbx_seq_one_letter_code
_entity_poly.pdbx_strand_id
1 'polypeptide(L)'
;MASQAEGLLSEECRVAINQIASYELHVSDAYLSMRPDIDNWGTGKQAIESALQLEKALNTLLQELKTLASKNKETNLSRFMKKFLDEQTRNISYLEYQLNYQKDLEKAAQSEGQPEKAAEASETSGKETTSDGNTANLPTQQVPTSAT
;
A
#
# COMPACT_ATOMS: atom_id res chain seq x y z
N MET A 1 -35.10 -30.76 25.77
CA MET A 1 -35.66 -29.55 25.13
C MET A 1 -34.72 -29.17 24.01
N ALA A 2 -35.03 -29.58 22.78
CA ALA A 2 -34.21 -29.25 21.61
C ALA A 2 -34.44 -27.79 21.23
N SER A 3 -33.35 -27.09 21.01
CA SER A 3 -33.23 -25.65 20.77
C SER A 3 -34.09 -25.16 19.61
N GLN A 4 -34.97 -24.21 19.89
CA GLN A 4 -35.89 -23.53 18.98
C GLN A 4 -35.19 -22.54 18.01
N ALA A 5 -33.94 -22.81 17.63
CA ALA A 5 -33.12 -21.91 16.81
C ALA A 5 -33.11 -22.26 15.30
N GLU A 6 -33.64 -23.42 14.91
CA GLU A 6 -33.57 -23.93 13.53
C GLU A 6 -34.42 -23.18 12.49
N GLY A 7 -34.93 -21.97 12.78
CA GLY A 7 -35.77 -21.21 11.85
C GLY A 7 -35.55 -19.70 11.83
N LEU A 8 -34.46 -19.18 12.43
CA LEU A 8 -34.25 -17.73 12.53
C LEU A 8 -33.65 -17.10 11.28
N LEU A 9 -32.93 -17.88 10.47
CA LEU A 9 -32.28 -17.45 9.24
C LEU A 9 -32.53 -18.47 8.14
N SER A 10 -32.72 -17.97 6.93
CA SER A 10 -32.74 -18.74 5.70
C SER A 10 -31.42 -19.47 5.49
N GLU A 11 -31.52 -20.64 4.85
CA GLU A 11 -30.35 -21.44 4.52
C GLU A 11 -29.33 -20.69 3.68
N GLU A 12 -29.81 -19.87 2.73
CA GLU A 12 -28.95 -19.03 1.90
C GLU A 12 -28.14 -18.03 2.76
N CYS A 13 -28.78 -17.37 3.74
CA CYS A 13 -28.09 -16.43 4.62
C CYS A 13 -27.15 -17.14 5.60
N ARG A 14 -27.51 -18.34 6.07
CA ARG A 14 -26.65 -19.16 6.93
C ARG A 14 -25.36 -19.55 6.21
N VAL A 15 -25.46 -19.99 4.96
CA VAL A 15 -24.29 -20.32 4.12
C VAL A 15 -23.42 -19.08 3.89
N ALA A 16 -24.02 -17.93 3.57
CA ALA A 16 -23.28 -16.70 3.35
C ALA A 16 -22.59 -16.18 4.62
N ILE A 17 -23.21 -16.29 5.80
CA ILE A 17 -22.57 -15.98 7.09
C ILE A 17 -21.36 -16.88 7.33
N ASN A 18 -21.48 -18.18 7.06
CA ASN A 18 -20.35 -19.10 7.20
C ASN A 18 -19.20 -18.74 6.26
N GLN A 19 -19.52 -18.30 5.03
CA GLN A 19 -18.50 -17.82 4.09
C GLN A 19 -17.81 -16.56 4.63
N ILE A 20 -18.56 -15.58 5.14
CA ILE A 20 -17.99 -14.37 5.73
C ILE A 20 -17.14 -14.69 6.96
N ALA A 21 -17.62 -15.54 7.86
CA ALA A 21 -16.88 -15.97 9.04
C ALA A 21 -15.57 -16.70 8.65
N SER A 22 -15.60 -17.49 7.57
CA SER A 22 -14.40 -18.10 7.00
C SER A 22 -13.40 -17.05 6.49
N TYR A 23 -13.89 -16.01 5.79
CA TYR A 23 -13.06 -14.90 5.36
C TYR A 23 -12.49 -14.10 6.55
N GLU A 24 -13.29 -13.73 7.53
CA GLU A 24 -12.85 -13.04 8.75
C GLU A 24 -11.81 -13.86 9.53
N LEU A 25 -12.03 -15.18 9.65
CA LEU A 25 -11.07 -16.08 10.26
C LEU A 25 -9.77 -16.14 9.45
N HIS A 26 -9.86 -16.20 8.12
CA HIS A 26 -8.69 -16.20 7.25
C HIS A 26 -7.94 -14.86 7.28
N VAL A 27 -8.65 -13.73 7.35
CA VAL A 27 -8.10 -12.38 7.54
C VAL A 27 -7.37 -12.32 8.89
N SER A 28 -8.03 -12.74 9.96
CA SER A 28 -7.46 -12.76 11.30
C SER A 28 -6.29 -13.73 11.43
N ASP A 29 -6.37 -14.91 10.80
CA ASP A 29 -5.29 -15.90 10.76
C ASP A 29 -4.14 -15.40 9.91
N ALA A 30 -4.40 -14.73 8.78
CA ALA A 30 -3.37 -14.00 8.05
C ALA A 30 -2.71 -12.99 8.98
N TYR A 31 -3.45 -12.07 9.62
CA TYR A 31 -2.86 -11.09 10.53
C TYR A 31 -2.12 -11.70 11.75
N LEU A 32 -2.53 -12.87 12.25
CA LEU A 32 -1.90 -13.57 13.38
C LEU A 32 -0.71 -14.44 12.96
N SER A 33 -0.83 -15.22 11.89
CA SER A 33 0.20 -16.07 11.28
C SER A 33 1.22 -15.26 10.47
N MET A 34 0.90 -14.01 10.12
CA MET A 34 1.85 -13.03 9.59
C MET A 34 2.77 -12.42 10.67
N ARG A 35 2.74 -12.95 11.90
CA ARG A 35 3.74 -12.74 12.95
C ARG A 35 4.35 -14.11 13.28
N PRO A 36 5.66 -14.40 13.13
CA PRO A 36 6.78 -13.71 12.47
C PRO A 36 7.46 -14.53 11.34
N ASP A 37 6.84 -15.59 10.81
CA ASP A 37 7.50 -16.51 9.84
C ASP A 37 7.18 -16.21 8.36
N ILE A 38 6.55 -15.07 8.03
CA ILE A 38 6.46 -14.57 6.64
C ILE A 38 7.57 -13.54 6.44
N ASP A 39 8.72 -14.03 5.97
CA ASP A 39 9.93 -13.26 5.65
C ASP A 39 9.78 -12.28 4.47
N ASN A 40 8.59 -12.09 3.87
CA ASN A 40 8.42 -11.11 2.80
C ASN A 40 6.96 -10.67 2.57
N TRP A 41 6.51 -9.66 3.32
CA TRP A 41 5.31 -8.88 2.98
C TRP A 41 5.47 -8.03 1.72
N GLY A 42 6.63 -8.10 1.06
CA GLY A 42 7.04 -7.12 0.07
C GLY A 42 7.35 -5.78 0.73
N THR A 43 7.27 -4.71 -0.05
CA THR A 43 7.36 -3.34 0.47
C THR A 43 6.10 -2.98 1.27
N GLY A 44 6.19 -1.94 2.11
CA GLY A 44 5.01 -1.44 2.85
C GLY A 44 3.82 -1.12 1.93
N LYS A 45 4.08 -0.78 0.66
CA LYS A 45 3.07 -0.57 -0.38
C LYS A 45 2.38 -1.85 -0.80
N GLN A 46 3.14 -2.92 -1.02
CA GLN A 46 2.58 -4.22 -1.37
C GLN A 46 1.68 -4.74 -0.23
N ALA A 47 2.11 -4.56 1.03
CA ALA A 47 1.30 -4.93 2.19
C ALA A 47 -0.03 -4.16 2.25
N ILE A 48 -0.01 -2.84 2.01
CA ILE A 48 -1.24 -2.02 1.98
C ILE A 48 -2.13 -2.39 0.80
N GLU A 49 -1.55 -2.67 -0.38
CA GLU A 49 -2.30 -3.14 -1.55
C GLU A 49 -3.01 -4.47 -1.27
N SER A 50 -2.33 -5.43 -0.64
CA SER A 50 -2.92 -6.70 -0.23
C SER A 50 -4.03 -6.52 0.80
N ALA A 51 -3.81 -5.72 1.83
CA ALA A 51 -4.84 -5.41 2.83
C ALA A 51 -6.07 -4.76 2.18
N LEU A 52 -5.86 -3.79 1.28
CA LEU A 52 -6.95 -3.10 0.59
C LEU A 52 -7.78 -4.04 -0.28
N GLN A 53 -7.15 -4.98 -0.98
CA GLN A 53 -7.85 -6.00 -1.76
C GLN A 53 -8.72 -6.89 -0.86
N LEU A 54 -8.19 -7.29 0.29
CA LEU A 54 -8.90 -8.13 1.24
C LEU A 54 -10.13 -7.42 1.84
N GLU A 55 -9.97 -6.17 2.27
CA GLU A 55 -11.06 -5.34 2.78
C GLU A 55 -12.17 -5.11 1.74
N LYS A 56 -11.79 -4.92 0.46
CA LYS A 56 -12.73 -4.80 -0.67
C LYS A 56 -13.50 -6.10 -0.93
N ALA A 57 -12.83 -7.25 -0.84
CA ALA A 57 -13.46 -8.56 -0.99
C ALA A 57 -14.47 -8.81 0.16
N LEU A 58 -14.05 -8.57 1.41
CA LEU A 58 -14.91 -8.70 2.58
C LEU A 58 -16.12 -7.76 2.51
N ASN A 59 -15.92 -6.50 2.12
CA ASN A 59 -17.02 -5.55 1.94
C ASN A 59 -18.04 -6.03 0.89
N THR A 60 -17.56 -6.59 -0.23
CA THR A 60 -18.42 -7.16 -1.28
C THR A 60 -19.28 -8.28 -0.71
N LEU A 61 -18.67 -9.24 0.00
CA LEU A 61 -19.39 -10.37 0.62
C LEU A 61 -20.43 -9.90 1.64
N LEU A 62 -20.11 -8.89 2.46
CA LEU A 62 -21.05 -8.29 3.40
C LEU A 62 -22.22 -7.59 2.70
N GLN A 63 -21.99 -6.94 1.56
CA GLN A 63 -23.06 -6.34 0.75
C GLN A 63 -23.96 -7.39 0.11
N GLU A 64 -23.38 -8.49 -0.38
CA GLU A 64 -24.11 -9.63 -0.90
C GLU A 64 -24.98 -10.27 0.19
N LEU A 65 -24.43 -10.52 1.38
CA LEU A 65 -25.20 -11.04 2.51
C LEU A 65 -26.35 -10.10 2.90
N LYS A 66 -26.11 -8.78 2.97
CA LYS A 66 -27.17 -7.80 3.26
C LYS A 66 -28.27 -7.83 2.19
N THR A 67 -27.90 -7.98 0.92
CA THR A 67 -28.84 -8.08 -0.20
C THR A 67 -29.68 -9.36 -0.09
N LEU A 68 -29.04 -10.49 0.21
CA LEU A 68 -29.67 -11.78 0.42
C LEU A 68 -30.62 -11.77 1.62
N ALA A 69 -30.19 -11.20 2.75
CA ALA A 69 -31.02 -10.98 3.92
C ALA A 69 -32.26 -10.15 3.59
N SER A 70 -32.09 -9.10 2.78
CA SER A 70 -33.20 -8.24 2.36
C SER A 70 -34.19 -8.99 1.44
N LYS A 71 -33.69 -9.79 0.50
CA LYS A 71 -34.51 -10.67 -0.38
C LYS A 71 -35.30 -11.69 0.44
N ASN A 72 -34.68 -12.25 1.47
CA ASN A 72 -35.28 -13.23 2.39
C ASN A 72 -36.09 -12.60 3.53
N LYS A 73 -36.29 -11.27 3.51
CA LYS A 73 -37.06 -10.49 4.51
C LYS A 73 -36.49 -10.58 5.94
N GLU A 74 -35.21 -10.86 6.07
CA GLU A 74 -34.47 -10.93 7.33
C GLU A 74 -34.01 -9.53 7.78
N THR A 75 -34.97 -8.72 8.21
CA THR A 75 -34.75 -7.32 8.58
C THR A 75 -33.75 -7.13 9.72
N ASN A 76 -33.68 -8.07 10.66
CA ASN A 76 -32.71 -8.05 11.77
C ASN A 76 -31.29 -8.25 11.27
N LEU A 77 -31.05 -9.23 10.38
CA LEU A 77 -29.74 -9.47 9.80
C LEU A 77 -29.31 -8.28 8.92
N SER A 78 -30.19 -7.80 8.06
CA SER A 78 -29.93 -6.61 7.23
C SER A 78 -29.60 -5.36 8.06
N ARG A 79 -30.26 -5.17 9.21
CA ARG A 79 -29.95 -4.10 10.17
C ARG A 79 -28.58 -4.32 10.82
N PHE A 80 -28.28 -5.54 11.27
CA PHE A 80 -27.02 -5.90 11.91
C PHE A 80 -25.81 -5.65 10.99
N MET A 81 -25.93 -5.96 9.70
CA MET A 81 -24.89 -5.74 8.69
C MET A 81 -24.48 -4.28 8.51
N LYS A 82 -25.34 -3.30 8.84
CA LYS A 82 -25.04 -1.88 8.60
C LYS A 82 -23.76 -1.42 9.30
N LYS A 83 -23.56 -1.83 10.56
CA LYS A 83 -22.37 -1.43 11.33
C LYS A 83 -21.07 -1.90 10.65
N PHE A 84 -21.05 -3.16 10.20
CA PHE A 84 -19.88 -3.74 9.54
C PHE A 84 -19.60 -3.06 8.21
N LEU A 85 -20.64 -2.75 7.42
CA LEU A 85 -20.47 -2.03 6.15
C LEU A 85 -19.94 -0.61 6.34
N ASP A 86 -20.38 0.09 7.39
CA ASP A 86 -19.86 1.42 7.74
C ASP A 86 -18.38 1.33 8.15
N GLU A 87 -17.99 0.28 8.87
CA GLU A 87 -16.61 0.02 9.28
C GLU A 87 -15.72 -0.36 8.09
N GLN A 88 -16.16 -1.27 7.23
CA GLN A 88 -15.47 -1.61 5.98
C GLN A 88 -15.24 -0.38 5.10
N THR A 89 -16.24 0.50 4.98
CA THR A 89 -16.11 1.74 4.20
C THR A 89 -14.99 2.64 4.75
N ARG A 90 -14.87 2.75 6.07
CA ARG A 90 -13.81 3.51 6.73
C ARG A 90 -12.44 2.86 6.51
N ASN A 91 -12.34 1.55 6.68
CA ASN A 91 -11.08 0.81 6.51
C ASN A 91 -10.56 0.90 5.08
N ILE A 92 -11.44 0.68 4.09
CA ILE A 92 -11.11 0.83 2.66
C ILE A 92 -10.62 2.25 2.37
N SER A 93 -11.35 3.27 2.83
CA SER A 93 -10.98 4.67 2.60
C SER A 93 -9.61 5.01 3.21
N TYR A 94 -9.33 4.49 4.40
CA TYR A 94 -8.05 4.67 5.07
C TYR A 94 -6.90 4.01 4.30
N LEU A 95 -7.06 2.76 3.86
CA LEU A 95 -6.03 2.05 3.10
C LEU A 95 -5.80 2.67 1.72
N GLU A 96 -6.84 3.16 1.05
CA GLU A 96 -6.71 3.92 -0.20
C GLU A 96 -5.91 5.21 -0.02
N TYR A 97 -6.19 5.93 1.07
CA TYR A 97 -5.42 7.13 1.43
C TYR A 97 -3.94 6.80 1.67
N GLN A 98 -3.64 5.78 2.49
CA GLN A 98 -2.26 5.37 2.77
C GLN A 98 -1.53 4.91 1.51
N LEU A 99 -2.21 4.17 0.63
CA LEU A 99 -1.64 3.71 -0.63
C LEU A 99 -1.29 4.87 -1.55
N ASN A 100 -2.16 5.87 -1.65
CA ASN A 100 -1.89 7.07 -2.44
C ASN A 100 -0.73 7.88 -1.86
N TYR A 101 -0.68 8.05 -0.54
CA TYR A 101 0.42 8.72 0.14
C TYR A 101 1.78 8.05 -0.17
N GLN A 102 1.86 6.73 -0.11
CA GLN A 102 3.09 6.00 -0.45
C GLN A 102 3.47 6.14 -1.93
N LYS A 103 2.50 6.10 -2.85
CA LYS A 103 2.76 6.34 -4.27
C LYS A 103 3.35 7.73 -4.53
N ASP A 104 2.92 8.74 -3.78
CA ASP A 104 3.44 10.09 -3.94
C ASP A 104 4.85 10.25 -3.36
N LEU A 105 5.16 9.57 -2.25
CA LEU A 105 6.53 9.48 -1.73
C LEU A 105 7.49 8.80 -2.72
N GLU A 106 7.06 7.71 -3.37
CA GLU A 106 7.88 7.01 -4.38
C GLU A 106 8.19 7.91 -5.58
N LYS A 107 7.21 8.69 -6.06
CA LYS A 107 7.41 9.64 -7.16
C LYS A 107 8.39 10.75 -6.79
N ALA A 108 8.27 11.30 -5.57
CA ALA A 108 9.17 12.34 -5.10
C ALA A 108 10.63 11.83 -5.04
N ALA A 109 10.85 10.64 -4.49
CA ALA A 109 12.17 10.02 -4.41
C ALA A 109 12.79 9.74 -5.79
N GLN A 110 11.98 9.41 -6.80
CA GLN A 110 12.45 9.19 -8.17
C GLN A 110 12.85 10.49 -8.89
N SER A 111 12.28 11.63 -8.50
CA SER A 111 12.62 12.94 -9.08
C SER A 111 13.92 13.54 -8.55
N GLU A 112 14.40 13.10 -7.38
CA GLU A 112 15.63 13.61 -6.74
C GLU A 112 16.92 12.84 -7.12
N GLY A 113 16.81 11.71 -7.83
CA GLY A 113 17.93 10.80 -8.12
C GLY A 113 18.73 11.08 -9.40
N GLN A 114 18.56 12.21 -10.08
CA GLN A 114 19.27 12.51 -11.33
C GLN A 114 20.47 13.44 -11.07
N PRO A 115 21.72 12.95 -11.07
CA PRO A 115 22.88 13.82 -11.01
C PRO A 115 23.00 14.61 -12.32
N GLU A 116 23.23 15.92 -12.20
CA GLU A 116 23.75 16.76 -13.28
C GLU A 116 24.95 16.07 -13.93
N LYS A 117 24.75 15.49 -15.11
CA LYS A 117 25.87 15.17 -16.00
C LYS A 117 25.44 15.23 -17.45
N ALA A 118 25.34 16.47 -17.95
CA ALA A 118 25.54 16.83 -19.36
C ALA A 118 25.65 18.36 -19.50
N ALA A 119 26.57 18.99 -18.76
CA ALA A 119 27.31 20.10 -19.34
C ALA A 119 28.55 19.47 -20.02
N GLU A 120 28.90 19.98 -21.18
CA GLU A 120 29.96 19.52 -22.09
C GLU A 120 29.60 18.35 -23.03
N ALA A 121 28.94 18.71 -24.14
CA ALA A 121 29.45 18.33 -25.45
C ALA A 121 29.08 19.37 -26.52
N SER A 122 30.10 20.06 -27.00
CA SER A 122 30.25 20.62 -28.35
C SER A 122 29.31 21.74 -28.82
N GLU A 123 29.69 22.99 -28.50
CA GLU A 123 29.66 24.06 -29.50
C GLU A 123 30.99 24.04 -30.28
N THR A 124 30.95 23.54 -31.51
CA THR A 124 32.00 23.76 -32.50
C THR A 124 31.56 24.87 -33.45
N SER A 125 32.10 26.07 -33.34
CA SER A 125 32.34 26.97 -34.49
C SER A 125 33.00 28.28 -34.05
N GLY A 126 34.18 28.61 -34.59
CA GLY A 126 34.63 30.01 -34.65
C GLY A 126 36.07 30.36 -34.23
N LYS A 127 37.06 29.89 -35.01
CA LYS A 127 38.15 30.68 -35.62
C LYS A 127 39.19 31.46 -34.76
N GLU A 128 40.43 30.95 -34.85
CA GLU A 128 41.77 31.59 -34.91
C GLU A 128 42.01 33.02 -34.37
N THR A 129 43.02 33.20 -33.50
CA THR A 129 44.36 33.70 -33.90
C THR A 129 45.37 33.72 -32.73
N THR A 130 46.62 33.45 -33.12
CA THR A 130 47.95 33.51 -32.48
C THR A 130 48.18 34.45 -31.28
N SER A 131 48.98 34.03 -30.28
CA SER A 131 50.41 34.37 -30.14
C SER A 131 50.93 34.27 -28.69
N ASP A 132 52.13 33.72 -28.55
CA ASP A 132 53.17 33.92 -27.53
C ASP A 132 52.96 33.54 -26.05
N GLY A 133 53.75 32.54 -25.63
CA GLY A 133 54.92 32.85 -24.80
C GLY A 133 54.85 32.61 -23.28
N ASN A 134 55.60 31.58 -22.85
CA ASN A 134 56.42 31.48 -21.62
C ASN A 134 55.81 31.08 -20.26
N THR A 135 56.26 29.88 -19.83
CA THR A 135 57.14 29.62 -18.67
C THR A 135 56.59 29.69 -17.23
N ALA A 136 56.55 28.47 -16.65
CA ALA A 136 56.88 28.07 -15.27
C ALA A 136 56.15 28.70 -14.07
N ASN A 137 55.47 27.86 -13.28
CA ASN A 137 56.06 27.28 -12.06
C ASN A 137 55.04 26.40 -11.31
N LEU A 138 55.50 25.23 -10.87
CA LEU A 138 54.99 24.53 -9.67
C LEU A 138 55.96 24.92 -8.54
N PRO A 139 55.50 25.05 -7.27
CA PRO A 139 55.67 23.90 -6.39
C PRO A 139 54.58 23.71 -5.31
N THR A 140 54.59 22.46 -4.87
CA THR A 140 53.90 21.73 -3.80
C THR A 140 54.00 22.33 -2.39
N GLN A 141 53.11 21.82 -1.51
CA GLN A 141 53.16 21.70 -0.02
C GLN A 141 52.15 22.61 0.71
N GLN A 142 51.49 22.23 1.81
CA GLN A 142 51.64 21.10 2.73
C GLN A 142 50.35 20.96 3.57
N VAL A 143 50.00 19.73 3.96
CA VAL A 143 49.03 19.40 5.02
C VAL A 143 49.72 19.53 6.39
N PRO A 144 48.99 19.92 7.46
CA PRO A 144 49.12 19.25 8.76
C PRO A 144 47.73 18.95 9.35
N THR A 145 47.33 17.69 9.53
CA THR A 145 47.50 16.82 10.72
C THR A 145 46.87 17.33 12.02
N SER A 146 45.92 16.52 12.49
CA SER A 146 45.20 16.54 13.76
C SER A 146 46.09 16.32 15.00
N ALA A 147 45.62 16.83 16.14
CA ALA A 147 45.85 16.32 17.50
C ALA A 147 44.63 16.76 18.34
N THR A 148 43.78 15.84 18.82
CA THR A 148 43.81 15.24 20.18
C THR A 148 43.86 16.27 21.30
#